data_AF-A0A1H6D8Y5-F1
#
_entry.id   AF-A0A1H6D8Y5-F1
#
_cell.length_a   1.000
_cell.length_b   1.000
_cell.length_c   1.000
_cell.angle_alpha   90.00
_cell.angle_beta   90.00
_cell.angle_gamma   90.00
#
_symmetry.space_group_name_H-M   'P 1'
#
loop_
_entity.id
_entity.type
_entity.pdbx_description
1 polymer ?
#
loop_
_entity_poly.entity_id
_entity_poly.type
_entity_poly.pdbx_seq_one_letter_code
_entity_poly.pdbx_strand_id
1 'polypeptide(L)'
;MAKPGGKIEPLPEFKPYESFVYEGSSLRDPFQALIPASEADEIAAPDSGIKPDQDRPKDYLENFAIDQLDMVGTITPLDKSGLYALVKDREGEIHRVTLGDHMGLDYGEVVEINDESVKLIEIVSNGRGGWMNRPRNLAMPEQE
;
A
#
# COMPACT_ATOMS: atom_id res chain seq x y z
N MET A 1 31.25 -43.64 77.08
CA MET A 1 30.91 -42.20 76.93
C MET A 1 30.43 -42.00 75.49
N ALA A 2 29.19 -41.57 75.30
CA ALA A 2 28.52 -41.53 74.01
C ALA A 2 28.90 -40.27 73.21
N LYS A 3 29.10 -40.41 71.89
CA LYS A 3 29.34 -39.29 70.96
C LYS A 3 28.14 -38.33 70.99
N PRO A 4 28.34 -37.01 71.07
CA PRO A 4 27.24 -36.06 71.01
C PRO A 4 26.57 -36.13 69.63
N GLY A 5 25.22 -36.19 69.63
CA GLY A 5 24.40 -36.29 68.44
C GLY A 5 24.63 -35.10 67.49
N GLY A 6 24.80 -35.41 66.20
CA GLY A 6 25.02 -34.42 65.16
C GLY A 6 23.84 -33.46 65.01
N LYS A 7 24.15 -32.23 64.61
CA LYS A 7 23.17 -31.16 64.38
C LYS A 7 22.36 -31.49 63.12
N ILE A 8 21.05 -31.64 63.26
CA ILE A 8 20.14 -31.93 62.16
C ILE A 8 19.99 -30.65 61.31
N GLU A 9 20.05 -30.80 59.99
CA GLU A 9 19.86 -29.67 59.08
C GLU A 9 18.44 -29.09 59.22
N PRO A 10 18.30 -27.75 59.25
CA PRO A 10 17.00 -27.11 59.36
C PRO A 10 16.15 -27.42 58.13
N LEU A 11 14.83 -27.40 58.32
CA LEU A 11 13.90 -27.59 57.21
C LEU A 11 14.11 -26.52 56.14
N PRO A 12 13.96 -26.87 54.85
CA PRO A 12 14.09 -25.92 53.77
C PRO A 12 13.01 -24.82 53.86
N GLU A 13 13.38 -23.59 53.50
CA GLU A 13 12.44 -22.48 53.46
C GLU A 13 11.49 -22.61 52.27
N PHE A 14 10.20 -22.48 52.56
CA PHE A 14 9.15 -22.44 51.53
C PHE A 14 9.17 -21.09 50.83
N LYS A 15 9.38 -21.10 49.51
CA LYS A 15 9.22 -19.90 48.68
C LYS A 15 7.72 -19.61 48.46
N PRO A 16 7.24 -18.38 48.71
CA PRO A 16 5.85 -18.03 48.40
C PRO A 16 5.59 -18.14 46.90
N TYR A 17 4.37 -18.53 46.55
CA TYR A 17 3.92 -18.50 45.16
C TYR A 17 3.69 -17.04 44.74
N GLU A 18 4.23 -16.66 43.58
CA GLU A 18 3.91 -15.39 42.94
C GLU A 18 2.68 -15.57 42.05
N SER A 19 1.63 -14.80 42.35
CA SER A 19 0.42 -14.77 41.54
C SER A 19 0.69 -14.05 40.22
N PHE A 20 0.56 -14.76 39.09
CA PHE A 20 0.55 -14.14 37.78
C PHE A 20 -0.82 -13.51 37.51
N VAL A 21 -0.84 -12.21 37.24
CA VAL A 21 -2.04 -11.51 36.78
C VAL A 21 -2.16 -11.70 35.26
N TYR A 22 -3.27 -12.26 34.79
CA TYR A 22 -3.51 -12.47 33.37
C TYR A 22 -4.09 -11.18 32.75
N GLU A 23 -3.28 -10.43 31.98
CA GLU A 23 -3.70 -9.17 31.32
C GLU A 23 -4.52 -9.37 30.03
N GLY A 24 -4.90 -10.61 29.70
CA GLY A 24 -5.58 -10.92 28.43
C GLY A 24 -6.98 -10.32 28.27
N SER A 25 -7.61 -9.86 29.35
CA SER A 25 -8.94 -9.25 29.31
C SER A 25 -8.98 -7.83 28.72
N SER A 26 -7.83 -7.17 28.56
CA SER A 26 -7.73 -5.87 27.86
C SER A 26 -7.38 -6.03 26.38
N LEU A 27 -7.18 -7.26 25.89
CA LEU A 27 -6.92 -7.52 24.49
C LEU A 27 -8.23 -7.54 23.71
N ARG A 28 -8.15 -7.11 22.45
CA ARG A 28 -9.29 -7.17 21.53
C ARG A 28 -9.83 -8.60 21.44
N ASP A 29 -11.15 -8.72 21.37
CA ASP A 29 -11.83 -10.00 21.24
C ASP A 29 -11.37 -10.75 19.97
N PRO A 30 -10.75 -11.94 20.11
CA PRO A 30 -10.22 -12.71 18.99
C PRO A 30 -11.33 -13.34 18.12
N PHE A 31 -12.59 -13.30 18.55
CA PHE A 31 -13.75 -13.82 17.81
C PHE A 31 -14.53 -12.71 17.09
N GLN A 32 -14.14 -11.45 17.27
CA GLN A 32 -14.68 -10.36 16.48
C GLN A 32 -14.07 -10.41 15.08
N ALA A 33 -14.92 -10.61 14.07
CA ALA A 33 -14.47 -10.61 12.69
C ALA A 33 -13.69 -9.33 12.38
N LEU A 34 -12.49 -9.47 11.81
CA LEU A 34 -11.82 -8.39 11.12
C LEU A 34 -12.68 -8.05 9.91
N ILE A 35 -13.53 -7.03 10.04
CA ILE A 35 -14.14 -6.40 8.87
C ILE A 35 -12.96 -5.73 8.16
N PRO A 36 -12.50 -6.22 6.98
CA PRO A 36 -11.59 -5.42 6.17
C PRO A 36 -12.31 -4.10 5.97
N ALA A 37 -11.66 -2.96 6.23
CA ALA A 37 -12.25 -1.65 6.03
C ALA A 37 -12.87 -1.63 4.64
N SER A 38 -14.19 -1.85 4.58
CA SER A 38 -14.92 -1.76 3.35
C SER A 38 -14.84 -0.30 2.99
N GLU A 39 -14.59 -0.03 1.72
CA GLU A 39 -14.56 1.31 1.07
C GLU A 39 -15.79 2.20 1.44
N ALA A 40 -16.78 1.64 2.13
CA ALA A 40 -17.94 2.29 2.72
C ALA A 40 -17.67 3.19 3.94
N ASP A 41 -16.48 3.21 4.55
CA ASP A 41 -16.16 4.17 5.64
C ASP A 41 -15.65 5.54 5.14
N GLU A 42 -15.61 5.78 3.82
CA GLU A 42 -15.49 7.15 3.27
C GLU A 42 -16.84 7.89 3.25
N ILE A 43 -17.64 7.75 4.30
CA ILE A 43 -18.81 8.60 4.49
C ILE A 43 -18.30 9.96 4.96
N ALA A 44 -18.29 10.90 4.01
CA ALA A 44 -18.04 12.32 4.18
C ALA A 44 -16.59 12.69 4.53
N ALA A 45 -15.68 12.47 3.61
CA ALA A 45 -14.56 13.39 3.49
C ALA A 45 -15.12 14.79 3.14
N PRO A 46 -14.74 15.87 3.86
CA PRO A 46 -15.01 17.23 3.39
C PRO A 46 -14.46 17.38 1.97
N ASP A 47 -15.08 18.22 1.13
CA ASP A 47 -14.64 18.52 -0.24
C ASP A 47 -13.12 18.59 -0.28
N SER A 48 -12.49 17.50 -0.71
CA SER A 48 -11.06 17.29 -0.56
C SER A 48 -10.28 18.12 -1.59
N GLY A 49 -11.00 18.97 -2.34
CA GLY A 49 -10.47 19.72 -3.48
C GLY A 49 -10.07 18.80 -4.64
N ILE A 50 -10.35 17.49 -4.53
CA ILE A 50 -10.02 16.50 -5.55
C ILE A 50 -10.95 16.75 -6.73
N LYS A 51 -10.37 17.23 -7.83
CA LYS A 51 -11.04 17.42 -9.10
C LYS A 51 -10.01 17.24 -10.21
N PRO A 52 -10.40 16.67 -11.36
CA PRO A 52 -9.52 16.64 -12.51
C PRO A 52 -9.26 18.07 -13.01
N ASP A 53 -8.01 18.35 -13.38
CA ASP A 53 -7.65 19.57 -14.09
C ASP A 53 -8.04 19.43 -15.55
N GLN A 54 -9.13 20.09 -15.95
CA GLN A 54 -9.64 20.06 -17.32
C GLN A 54 -9.02 21.14 -18.21
N ASP A 55 -8.31 22.11 -17.63
CA ASP A 55 -7.73 23.23 -18.36
C ASP A 55 -6.31 22.90 -18.86
N ARG A 56 -5.67 21.86 -18.30
CA ARG A 56 -4.36 21.36 -18.73
C ARG A 56 -4.46 20.68 -20.12
N PRO A 57 -3.47 20.89 -21.01
CA PRO A 57 -3.30 20.06 -22.19
C PRO A 57 -3.11 18.59 -21.81
N LYS A 58 -3.85 17.70 -22.47
CA LYS A 58 -3.73 16.26 -22.25
C LYS A 58 -2.49 15.70 -22.93
N ASP A 59 -1.83 14.78 -22.25
CA ASP A 59 -0.76 13.95 -22.77
C ASP A 59 -1.33 12.85 -23.68
N TYR A 60 -0.47 12.28 -24.53
CA TYR A 60 -0.90 11.30 -25.53
C TYR A 60 -1.53 10.05 -24.89
N LEU A 61 -0.95 9.56 -23.80
CA LEU A 61 -1.41 8.37 -23.08
C LEU A 61 -2.75 8.56 -22.35
N GLU A 62 -3.24 9.79 -22.20
CA GLU A 62 -4.58 10.07 -21.64
C GLU A 62 -5.71 9.82 -22.66
N ASN A 63 -5.39 9.44 -23.90
CA ASN A 63 -6.38 9.02 -24.90
C ASN A 63 -6.75 7.53 -24.81
N PHE A 64 -6.06 6.77 -23.96
CA PHE A 64 -6.23 5.33 -23.82
C PHE A 64 -6.79 4.99 -22.46
N ALA A 65 -7.57 3.92 -22.38
CA ALA A 65 -7.96 3.36 -21.10
C ALA A 65 -6.74 2.66 -20.46
N ILE A 66 -6.62 2.72 -19.14
CA ILE A 66 -5.43 2.20 -18.44
C ILE A 66 -5.22 0.69 -18.64
N ASP A 67 -6.30 -0.06 -18.91
CA ASP A 67 -6.29 -1.49 -19.23
C ASP A 67 -5.79 -1.80 -20.64
N GLN A 68 -5.64 -0.79 -21.49
CA GLN A 68 -5.07 -0.88 -22.83
C GLN A 68 -3.60 -0.45 -22.88
N LEU A 69 -3.04 -0.08 -21.73
CA LEU A 69 -1.64 0.27 -21.57
C LEU A 69 -0.92 -0.88 -20.89
N ASP A 70 0.28 -1.19 -21.35
CA ASP A 70 1.15 -2.21 -20.75
C ASP A 70 2.50 -1.59 -20.38
N MET A 71 3.00 -1.84 -19.18
CA MET A 71 4.39 -1.53 -18.87
C MET A 71 5.29 -2.58 -19.55
N VAL A 72 6.30 -2.13 -20.28
CA VAL A 72 7.25 -3.02 -20.99
C VAL A 72 8.69 -2.93 -20.47
N GLY A 73 8.97 -2.00 -19.56
CA GLY A 73 10.26 -1.92 -18.86
C GLY A 73 10.55 -0.51 -18.34
N THR A 74 11.80 -0.30 -17.96
CA THR A 74 12.31 1.00 -17.52
C THR A 74 13.60 1.36 -18.25
N ILE A 75 13.89 2.65 -18.36
CA ILE A 75 15.19 3.15 -18.82
C ILE A 75 15.71 4.22 -17.88
N THR A 76 17.00 4.14 -17.58
CA THR A 76 17.71 5.17 -16.82
C THR A 76 18.67 5.90 -17.76
N PRO A 77 18.39 7.16 -18.10
CA PRO A 77 19.27 7.97 -18.93
C PRO A 77 20.62 8.26 -18.26
N LEU A 78 21.64 8.47 -19.10
CA LEU A 78 23.01 8.77 -18.65
C LEU A 78 23.16 10.15 -17.98
N ASP A 79 22.22 11.07 -18.23
CA ASP A 79 22.24 12.46 -17.73
C ASP A 79 21.64 12.63 -16.33
N LYS A 80 21.31 11.52 -15.64
CA LYS A 80 20.71 11.51 -14.30
C LYS A 80 19.33 12.18 -14.21
N SER A 81 18.60 12.29 -15.32
CA SER A 81 17.26 12.89 -15.37
C SER A 81 16.17 12.08 -14.65
N GLY A 82 16.46 10.85 -14.20
CA GLY A 82 15.54 10.02 -13.42
C GLY A 82 15.26 8.67 -14.08
N LEU A 83 14.40 7.87 -13.47
CA LEU A 83 13.93 6.61 -14.05
C LEU A 83 12.70 6.90 -14.92
N TYR A 84 12.73 6.46 -16.18
CA TYR A 84 11.55 6.48 -17.05
C TYR A 84 10.94 5.08 -17.11
N ALA A 85 9.62 5.01 -17.04
CA ALA A 85 8.89 3.82 -17.43
C ALA A 85 8.65 3.82 -18.94
N LEU A 86 8.68 2.64 -19.54
CA LEU A 86 8.26 2.40 -20.91
C LEU A 86 6.86 1.81 -20.89
N VAL A 87 5.91 2.53 -21.47
CA VAL A 87 4.50 2.13 -21.55
C VAL A 87 4.14 1.95 -23.01
N LYS A 88 3.65 0.76 -23.35
CA LYS A 88 3.17 0.41 -24.68
C LYS A 88 1.66 0.63 -24.73
N ASP A 89 1.20 1.35 -25.75
CA ASP A 89 -0.23 1.58 -25.97
C ASP A 89 -0.89 0.42 -26.74
N ARG A 90 -2.20 0.56 -26.98
CA ARG A 90 -2.99 -0.43 -27.74
C ARG A 90 -2.55 -0.58 -29.18
N GLU A 91 -2.01 0.48 -29.78
CA GLU A 91 -1.53 0.49 -31.17
C GLU A 91 -0.11 -0.10 -31.27
N GLY A 92 0.54 -0.37 -30.13
CA GLY A 92 1.85 -0.97 -30.02
C GLY A 92 3.00 0.03 -29.99
N GLU A 93 2.72 1.33 -29.90
CA GLU A 93 3.76 2.35 -29.76
C GLU A 93 4.24 2.44 -28.31
N ILE A 94 5.55 2.67 -28.13
CA ILE A 94 6.18 2.76 -26.82
C ILE A 94 6.41 4.22 -26.47
N HIS A 95 5.87 4.63 -25.33
CA HIS A 95 5.97 5.98 -24.77
C HIS A 95 6.78 5.95 -23.48
N ARG A 96 7.53 7.02 -23.25
CA ARG A 96 8.29 7.21 -22.00
C ARG A 96 7.45 8.00 -21.04
N VAL A 97 7.43 7.58 -19.78
CA VAL A 97 6.64 8.21 -18.71
C VAL A 97 7.53 8.42 -17.49
N THR A 98 7.42 9.56 -16.83
CA THR A 98 8.11 9.91 -15.59
C THR A 98 7.15 10.21 -14.45
N LEU A 99 7.68 10.46 -13.25
CA LEU A 99 6.89 10.90 -12.09
C LEU A 99 6.16 12.20 -12.40
N GLY A 100 4.86 12.25 -12.10
CA GLY A 100 3.97 13.38 -12.35
C GLY A 100 3.40 13.46 -13.76
N ASP A 101 3.80 12.57 -14.67
CA ASP A 101 3.14 12.46 -15.98
C ASP A 101 1.74 11.84 -15.83
N HIS A 102 0.89 12.08 -16.83
CA HIS A 102 -0.50 11.62 -16.82
C HIS A 102 -0.76 10.58 -17.90
N MET A 103 -1.58 9.59 -17.57
CA MET A 103 -2.03 8.54 -18.49
C MET A 103 -3.38 7.98 -18.07
N GLY A 104 -4.07 7.34 -19.01
CA GLY A 104 -5.40 6.81 -18.75
C GLY A 104 -6.51 7.86 -18.92
N LEU A 105 -7.73 7.40 -19.24
CA LEU A 105 -8.91 8.25 -19.42
C LEU A 105 -9.36 8.95 -18.12
N ASP A 106 -9.00 8.37 -16.97
CA ASP A 106 -9.43 8.79 -15.63
C ASP A 106 -8.38 9.68 -14.94
N TYR A 107 -7.62 10.49 -15.70
CA TYR A 107 -6.63 11.45 -15.18
C TYR A 107 -5.59 10.80 -14.24
N GLY A 108 -5.04 9.66 -14.65
CA GLY A 108 -4.09 8.90 -13.84
C GLY A 108 -2.73 9.59 -13.76
N GLU A 109 -2.36 10.11 -12.59
CA GLU A 109 -1.04 10.71 -12.35
C GLU A 109 -0.05 9.65 -11.84
N VAL A 110 1.15 9.60 -12.42
CA VAL A 110 2.21 8.68 -12.00
C VAL A 110 2.84 9.14 -10.69
N VAL A 111 2.73 8.30 -9.66
CA VAL A 111 3.24 8.60 -8.31
C VAL A 111 4.49 7.79 -7.95
N GLU A 112 4.72 6.65 -8.61
CA GLU A 112 5.89 5.80 -8.37
C GLU A 112 6.25 5.01 -9.62
N ILE A 113 7.55 4.88 -9.91
CA ILE A 113 8.08 4.03 -10.98
C ILE A 113 9.14 3.13 -10.37
N ASN A 114 8.95 1.83 -10.54
CA ASN A 114 9.90 0.79 -10.16
C ASN A 114 10.25 -0.07 -11.38
N ASP A 115 11.20 -0.99 -11.24
CA ASP A 115 11.65 -1.84 -12.35
C ASP A 115 10.57 -2.79 -12.90
N GLU A 116 9.59 -3.15 -12.06
CA GLU A 116 8.55 -4.13 -12.40
C GLU A 116 7.15 -3.52 -12.52
N SER A 117 6.96 -2.27 -12.09
CA SER A 117 5.63 -1.67 -12.05
C SER A 117 5.62 -0.15 -12.04
N VAL A 118 4.56 0.44 -12.58
CA VAL A 118 4.22 1.86 -12.42
C VAL A 118 2.98 1.99 -11.55
N LYS A 119 3.06 2.77 -10.47
CA LYS A 119 1.89 3.12 -9.65
C LYS A 119 1.37 4.49 -10.05
N LEU A 120 0.06 4.60 -10.17
CA LEU A 120 -0.63 5.83 -10.50
C LEU A 120 -1.90 6.00 -9.66
N ILE A 121 -2.38 7.24 -9.57
CA ILE A 121 -3.64 7.58 -8.90
C ILE A 121 -4.59 8.17 -9.94
N GLU A 122 -5.72 7.50 -10.18
CA GLU A 122 -6.79 7.99 -11.05
C GLU A 122 -7.78 8.84 -10.26
N ILE A 123 -8.43 9.79 -10.92
CA ILE A 123 -9.52 10.60 -10.37
C ILE A 123 -10.83 10.19 -11.06
N VAL A 124 -11.71 9.53 -10.31
CA VAL A 124 -13.00 9.03 -10.82
C VAL A 124 -14.18 9.67 -10.09
N SER A 125 -15.33 9.76 -10.76
CA SER A 125 -16.54 10.26 -10.10
C SER A 125 -17.07 9.23 -9.09
N ASN A 126 -17.43 9.70 -7.90
CA ASN A 126 -18.00 8.86 -6.83
C ASN A 126 -19.52 8.58 -7.01
N GLY A 127 -20.12 9.04 -8.13
CA GLY A 127 -21.54 8.86 -8.43
C GLY A 127 -22.52 9.75 -7.65
N ARG A 128 -22.03 10.57 -6.71
CA ARG A 128 -22.84 11.54 -5.92
C ARG A 128 -22.50 13.00 -6.25
N GLY A 129 -21.86 13.23 -7.40
CA GLY A 129 -21.41 14.55 -7.84
C GLY A 129 -20.05 14.99 -7.25
N GLY A 130 -19.33 14.08 -6.59
CA GLY A 130 -17.95 14.30 -6.16
C GLY A 130 -16.95 13.42 -6.91
N TRP A 131 -15.69 13.51 -6.50
CA TRP A 131 -14.56 12.76 -7.04
C TRP A 131 -13.92 11.91 -5.95
N MET A 132 -13.22 10.85 -6.36
CA MET A 132 -12.41 10.02 -5.48
C MET A 132 -11.13 9.58 -6.20
N ASN A 133 -10.09 9.35 -5.40
CA ASN A 133 -8.83 8.82 -5.88
C ASN A 133 -8.91 7.29 -5.95
N ARG A 134 -8.51 6.71 -7.08
CA ARG A 134 -8.44 5.26 -7.28
C ARG A 134 -6.99 4.87 -7.56
N PRO A 135 -6.29 4.22 -6.61
CA PRO A 135 -4.93 3.76 -6.86
C PRO A 135 -4.94 2.63 -7.90
N ARG A 136 -4.00 2.69 -8.84
CA ARG A 136 -3.78 1.65 -9.86
C ARG A 136 -2.31 1.28 -9.92
N ASN A 137 -2.07 0.03 -10.28
CA ASN A 137 -0.74 -0.52 -10.49
C ASN A 137 -0.67 -1.15 -11.88
N LEU A 138 0.23 -0.66 -12.71
CA LEU A 138 0.53 -1.19 -14.03
C LEU A 138 1.79 -2.04 -13.93
N ALA A 139 1.62 -3.35 -13.79
CA ALA A 139 2.72 -4.29 -13.66
C ALA A 139 3.26 -4.71 -15.03
N MET A 140 4.56 -5.01 -15.08
CA MET A 140 5.19 -5.61 -16.25
C MET A 140 4.72 -7.08 -16.39
N PRO A 141 4.38 -7.53 -17.61
CA PRO A 141 4.02 -8.93 -17.82
C PRO A 141 5.24 -9.84 -17.55
N GLU A 142 4.98 -10.98 -16.92
CA GLU A 142 6.00 -12.00 -16.68
C GLU A 142 6.49 -12.56 -18.02
N GLN A 143 7.81 -12.63 -18.22
CA GLN A 143 8.39 -13.23 -19.42
C GLN A 143 8.37 -14.76 -19.28
N GLU A 144 7.53 -15.44 -20.06
CA GLU A 144 7.54 -16.90 -20.23
C GLU A 144 8.69 -17.39 -21.13
#